data_AF-A0A2N1P647-F1
#
_entry.id   AF-A0A2N1P647-F1
#
_cell.length_a   1.000
_cell.length_b   1.000
_cell.length_c   1.000
_cell.angle_alpha   90.00
_cell.angle_beta   90.00
_cell.angle_gamma   90.00
#
_symmetry.space_group_name_H-M   'P 1'
#
loop_
_entity.id
_entity.type
_entity.pdbx_description
1 polymer ?
#
loop_
_entity_poly.entity_id
_entity_poly.type
_entity_poly.pdbx_seq_one_letter_code
_entity_poly.pdbx_strand_id
1 'polypeptide(L)'
;MDSTNVVIEPIVTGHAIFAAFLGIVAAAFVGIISSYLTYRFTRKIRLEAEWRIDKLKHYQDILAALSKMVNWRSEEDFDESMKDYAHASNTISLVAPQSLICALNELTEALKSMNTDKSSNADRKAKESIRRLVLAVRKDLNIYPNDDESTFKYELLSGHSTGTKR
;
A
#
# COMPACT_ATOMS: atom_id res chain seq x y z
N MET A 1 2.99 68.84 -56.27
CA MET A 1 3.18 68.22 -54.95
C MET A 1 1.81 68.04 -54.37
N ASP A 2 1.23 66.85 -54.50
CA ASP A 2 0.14 66.45 -53.62
C ASP A 2 0.21 64.95 -53.41
N SER A 3 -0.14 64.55 -52.20
CA SER A 3 0.46 63.44 -51.48
C SER A 3 -0.36 62.18 -51.70
N THR A 4 0.28 61.13 -52.21
CA THR A 4 -0.26 59.77 -52.23
C THR A 4 -0.31 59.21 -50.81
N ASN A 5 -1.38 59.52 -50.07
CA ASN A 5 -1.75 58.79 -48.86
C ASN A 5 -2.45 57.50 -49.28
N VAL A 6 -1.65 56.45 -49.50
CA VAL A 6 -2.16 55.10 -49.73
C VAL A 6 -2.53 54.51 -48.37
N VAL A 7 -3.82 54.57 -48.04
CA VAL A 7 -4.41 53.90 -46.87
C VAL A 7 -4.44 52.39 -47.15
N ILE A 8 -3.42 51.64 -46.70
CA ILE A 8 -3.39 50.17 -46.72
C ILE A 8 -3.52 49.64 -45.28
N GLU A 9 -4.65 49.85 -44.60
CA GLU A 9 -4.82 49.42 -43.19
C GLU A 9 -6.07 48.57 -42.82
N PRO A 10 -6.93 48.02 -43.73
CA PRO A 10 -8.03 47.15 -43.26
C PRO A 10 -7.79 45.63 -43.36
N ILE A 11 -6.84 45.15 -44.18
CA ILE A 11 -6.72 43.70 -44.47
C ILE A 11 -5.87 42.97 -43.41
N VAL A 12 -4.84 43.62 -42.86
CA VAL A 12 -3.93 43.03 -41.87
C VAL A 12 -4.59 42.88 -40.50
N THR A 13 -5.47 43.81 -40.14
CA THR A 13 -6.21 43.82 -38.86
C THR A 13 -7.23 42.68 -38.75
N GLY A 14 -7.93 42.32 -39.84
CA GLY A 14 -8.88 41.20 -39.85
C GLY A 14 -8.24 39.83 -39.57
N HIS A 15 -7.07 39.57 -40.16
CA HIS A 15 -6.33 38.33 -39.95
C HIS A 15 -5.76 38.23 -38.52
N ALA A 16 -5.29 39.35 -37.97
CA ALA A 16 -4.80 39.42 -36.59
C ALA A 16 -5.91 39.15 -35.57
N ILE A 17 -7.11 39.69 -35.79
CA ILE A 17 -8.28 39.46 -34.93
C ILE A 17 -8.74 37.99 -34.99
N PHE A 18 -8.78 37.39 -36.18
CA PHE A 18 -9.13 35.99 -36.35
C PHE A 18 -8.12 35.04 -35.69
N ALA A 19 -6.82 35.33 -35.83
CA ALA A 19 -5.75 34.58 -35.16
C ALA A 19 -5.84 34.70 -33.63
N ALA A 20 -6.11 35.90 -33.11
CA ALA A 20 -6.32 36.12 -31.67
C ALA A 20 -7.52 35.34 -31.14
N PHE A 21 -8.64 35.32 -31.89
CA PHE A 21 -9.83 34.56 -31.52
C PHE A 21 -9.56 33.05 -31.48
N LEU A 22 -8.90 32.50 -32.51
CA LEU A 22 -8.47 31.09 -32.51
C LEU A 22 -7.53 30.77 -31.34
N GLY A 23 -6.61 31.68 -31.00
CA GLY A 23 -5.73 31.54 -29.84
C GLY A 23 -6.48 31.43 -28.52
N ILE A 24 -7.50 32.28 -28.31
CA ILE A 24 -8.35 32.25 -27.11
C ILE A 24 -9.14 30.94 -27.03
N VAL A 25 -9.74 30.51 -28.14
CA VAL A 25 -10.49 29.25 -28.21
C VAL A 25 -9.58 28.07 -27.91
N ALA A 26 -8.40 28.01 -28.53
CA ALA A 26 -7.41 26.96 -28.27
C ALA A 26 -6.96 26.95 -26.79
N ALA A 27 -6.68 28.12 -26.21
CA ALA A 27 -6.30 28.23 -24.80
C ALA A 27 -7.43 27.75 -23.85
N ALA A 28 -8.69 28.07 -24.16
CA ALA A 28 -9.84 27.59 -23.40
C ALA A 28 -9.96 26.06 -23.46
N PHE A 29 -9.79 25.44 -24.64
CA PHE A 29 -9.79 23.99 -24.78
C PHE A 29 -8.65 23.32 -23.99
N VAL A 30 -7.44 23.88 -24.03
CA VAL A 30 -6.31 23.39 -23.24
C VAL A 30 -6.59 23.50 -21.74
N GLY A 31 -7.21 24.59 -21.28
CA GLY A 31 -7.62 24.77 -19.89
C GLY A 31 -8.65 23.72 -19.43
N ILE A 32 -9.64 23.43 -20.28
CA ILE A 32 -10.68 22.41 -19.99
C ILE A 32 -10.06 21.01 -19.94
N ILE A 33 -9.21 20.66 -20.91
CA ILE A 33 -8.58 19.34 -20.98
C ILE A 33 -7.61 19.14 -19.81
N SER A 34 -6.77 20.14 -19.51
CA SER A 34 -5.79 20.07 -18.42
C SER A 34 -6.47 19.98 -17.05
N SER A 35 -7.52 20.76 -16.80
CA SER A 35 -8.29 20.68 -15.55
C SER A 35 -9.00 19.33 -15.38
N TYR A 36 -9.61 18.79 -16.44
CA TYR A 36 -10.22 17.45 -16.41
C TYR A 36 -9.20 16.35 -16.13
N LEU A 37 -8.04 16.37 -16.81
CA LEU A 37 -6.96 15.41 -16.57
C LEU A 37 -6.45 15.51 -15.14
N THR A 38 -6.18 16.73 -14.66
CA THR A 38 -5.73 16.99 -13.29
C THR A 38 -6.71 16.45 -12.26
N TYR A 39 -8.01 16.70 -12.45
CA TYR A 39 -9.05 16.16 -11.59
C TYR A 39 -9.06 14.63 -11.56
N ARG A 40 -8.96 13.99 -12.74
CA ARG A 40 -8.93 12.52 -12.86
C ARG A 40 -7.69 11.91 -12.19
N PHE A 41 -6.51 12.49 -12.41
CA PHE A 41 -5.27 12.04 -11.75
C PHE A 41 -5.33 12.25 -10.24
N THR A 42 -5.78 13.42 -9.79
CA THR A 42 -5.93 13.72 -8.36
C THR A 42 -6.89 12.73 -7.70
N ARG A 43 -8.02 12.41 -8.34
CA ARG A 43 -8.98 11.44 -7.80
C ARG A 43 -8.39 10.03 -7.72
N LYS A 44 -7.63 9.58 -8.72
CA LYS A 44 -6.93 8.28 -8.66
C LYS A 44 -5.93 8.22 -7.51
N ILE A 45 -5.11 9.26 -7.37
CA ILE A 45 -4.10 9.33 -6.29
C ILE A 45 -4.76 9.29 -4.91
N ARG A 46 -5.89 9.98 -4.73
CA ARG A 46 -6.64 9.95 -3.46
C ARG A 46 -7.16 8.54 -3.14
N LEU A 47 -7.77 7.87 -4.11
CA LEU A 47 -8.27 6.50 -3.94
C LEU A 47 -7.13 5.51 -3.66
N GLU A 48 -5.99 5.65 -4.35
CA GLU A 48 -4.82 4.81 -4.08
C GLU A 48 -4.24 5.06 -2.69
N ALA A 49 -4.23 6.31 -2.23
CA ALA A 49 -3.78 6.66 -0.87
C ALA A 49 -4.73 6.10 0.20
N GLU A 50 -6.04 6.26 0.03
CA GLU A 50 -7.08 5.69 0.91
C GLU A 50 -6.95 4.16 0.97
N TRP A 51 -6.85 3.50 -0.20
CA TRP A 51 -6.68 2.06 -0.29
C TRP A 51 -5.40 1.57 0.41
N ARG A 52 -4.29 2.32 0.30
CA ARG A 52 -3.03 1.97 1.00
C ARG A 52 -3.17 2.07 2.52
N ILE A 53 -3.90 3.07 3.02
CA ILE A 53 -4.17 3.25 4.45
C ILE A 53 -5.03 2.10 4.97
N ASP A 54 -6.09 1.73 4.25
CA ASP A 54 -6.97 0.62 4.64
C ASP A 54 -6.22 -0.72 4.65
N LYS A 55 -5.40 -0.99 3.62
CA LYS A 55 -4.52 -2.17 3.62
C LYS A 55 -3.56 -2.19 4.80
N LEU A 56 -2.94 -1.05 5.10
CA LEU A 56 -2.01 -0.94 6.23
C LEU A 56 -2.70 -1.27 7.56
N LYS A 57 -3.95 -0.82 7.75
CA LYS A 57 -4.74 -1.16 8.94
C LYS A 57 -4.93 -2.67 9.08
N HIS A 58 -5.33 -3.36 8.01
CA HIS A 58 -5.49 -4.81 8.04
C HIS A 58 -4.17 -5.55 8.30
N TYR A 59 -3.05 -5.07 7.76
CA TYR A 59 -1.73 -5.62 8.05
C TYR A 59 -1.31 -5.42 9.50
N GLN A 60 -1.62 -4.26 10.09
CA GLN A 60 -1.37 -3.98 11.50
C GLN A 60 -2.20 -4.91 12.40
N ASP A 61 -3.47 -5.14 12.07
CA ASP A 61 -4.35 -6.04 12.85
C ASP A 61 -3.79 -7.47 12.88
N ILE A 62 -3.28 -7.98 11.75
CA ILE A 62 -2.66 -9.31 11.68
C ILE A 62 -1.36 -9.36 12.51
N LEU A 63 -0.48 -8.38 12.35
CA LEU A 63 0.78 -8.33 13.10
C LEU A 63 0.53 -8.17 14.61
N ALA A 64 -0.50 -7.43 14.99
CA ALA A 64 -0.92 -7.31 16.38
C ALA A 64 -1.40 -8.66 16.93
N ALA A 65 -2.26 -9.39 16.20
CA ALA A 65 -2.70 -10.72 16.58
C ALA A 65 -1.53 -11.71 16.71
N LEU A 66 -0.58 -11.69 15.75
CA LEU A 66 0.63 -12.52 15.82
C LEU A 66 1.53 -12.15 17.01
N SER A 67 1.65 -10.86 17.34
CA SER A 67 2.41 -10.41 18.51
C SER A 67 1.78 -10.90 19.82
N LYS A 68 0.45 -10.90 19.92
CA LYS A 68 -0.26 -11.50 21.06
C LYS A 68 -0.01 -13.01 21.16
N MET A 69 -0.04 -13.71 20.02
CA MET A 69 0.27 -15.15 19.95
C MET A 69 1.70 -15.51 20.38
N VAL A 70 2.67 -14.59 20.31
CA VAL A 70 4.04 -14.83 20.79
C VAL A 70 4.20 -14.51 22.28
N ASN A 71 3.36 -13.62 22.83
CA ASN A 71 3.47 -13.10 24.20
C ASN A 71 2.40 -13.68 25.16
N TRP A 72 1.77 -14.79 24.83
CA TRP A 72 0.74 -15.42 25.65
C TRP A 72 1.29 -15.82 27.03
N ARG A 73 0.48 -15.62 28.08
CA ARG A 73 0.85 -15.96 29.47
C ARG A 73 0.05 -17.15 30.00
N SER A 74 -1.10 -17.44 29.39
CA SER A 74 -1.97 -18.58 29.69
C SER A 74 -2.48 -19.25 28.41
N GLU A 75 -2.93 -20.50 28.50
CA GLU A 75 -3.58 -21.19 27.35
C GLU A 75 -4.84 -20.45 26.88
N GLU A 76 -5.56 -19.80 27.80
CA GLU A 76 -6.73 -18.98 27.49
C GLU A 76 -6.34 -17.76 26.62
N ASP A 77 -5.23 -17.09 26.95
CA ASP A 77 -4.71 -15.96 26.14
C ASP A 77 -4.30 -16.42 24.73
N PHE A 78 -3.75 -17.64 24.62
CA PHE A 78 -3.34 -18.21 23.34
C PHE A 78 -4.56 -18.49 22.45
N ASP A 79 -5.61 -19.09 23.01
CA ASP A 79 -6.85 -19.37 22.29
C ASP A 79 -7.56 -18.09 21.84
N GLU A 80 -7.58 -17.05 22.67
CA GLU A 80 -8.10 -15.74 22.29
C GLU A 80 -7.28 -15.13 21.15
N SER A 81 -5.95 -15.18 21.26
CA SER A 81 -5.04 -14.67 20.23
C SER A 81 -5.19 -15.41 18.89
N MET A 82 -5.48 -16.71 18.93
CA MET A 82 -5.71 -17.51 17.73
C MET A 82 -7.06 -17.16 17.06
N LYS A 83 -8.09 -16.83 17.85
CA LYS A 83 -9.38 -16.32 17.32
C LYS A 83 -9.21 -14.96 16.66
N ASP A 84 -8.48 -14.05 17.30
CA ASP A 84 -8.13 -12.74 16.73
C ASP A 84 -7.38 -12.90 15.40
N TYR A 85 -6.40 -13.80 15.36
CA TYR A 85 -5.64 -14.11 14.14
C TYR A 85 -6.54 -14.67 13.03
N ALA A 86 -7.42 -15.64 13.35
CA ALA A 86 -8.33 -16.21 12.37
C ALA A 86 -9.29 -15.16 11.79
N HIS A 87 -9.82 -14.26 12.64
CA HIS A 87 -10.68 -13.16 12.21
C HIS A 87 -9.93 -12.19 11.29
N ALA A 88 -8.72 -11.77 11.67
CA ALA A 88 -7.90 -10.87 10.87
C ALA A 88 -7.48 -11.50 9.52
N SER A 89 -7.11 -12.78 9.51
CA SER A 89 -6.74 -13.53 8.31
C SER A 89 -7.90 -13.69 7.33
N ASN A 90 -9.10 -14.02 7.84
CA ASN A 90 -10.30 -14.11 7.00
C ASN A 90 -10.70 -12.75 6.40
N THR A 91 -10.58 -11.68 7.20
CA THR A 91 -10.89 -10.33 6.74
C THR A 91 -9.95 -9.88 5.63
N ILE A 92 -8.64 -10.12 5.81
CA ILE A 92 -7.66 -9.66 4.82
C ILE A 92 -7.70 -10.43 3.52
N SER A 93 -8.16 -11.68 3.55
CA SER A 93 -8.20 -12.57 2.38
C SER A 93 -9.04 -12.00 1.22
N LEU A 94 -9.95 -11.05 1.50
CA LEU A 94 -10.75 -10.38 0.47
C LEU A 94 -9.97 -9.31 -0.31
N VAL A 95 -8.92 -8.74 0.28
CA VAL A 95 -8.18 -7.58 -0.28
C VAL A 95 -6.70 -7.87 -0.48
N ALA A 96 -6.18 -8.94 0.11
CA ALA A 96 -4.79 -9.36 0.06
C ALA A 96 -4.39 -9.86 -1.33
N PRO A 97 -3.16 -9.60 -1.78
CA PRO A 97 -2.62 -10.25 -2.96
C PRO A 97 -2.38 -11.74 -2.70
N GLN A 98 -2.40 -12.54 -3.78
CA GLN A 98 -2.19 -13.99 -3.72
C GLN A 98 -0.91 -14.39 -2.97
N SER A 99 0.19 -13.65 -3.14
CA SER A 99 1.46 -13.91 -2.46
C SER A 99 1.33 -13.84 -0.94
N LEU A 100 0.52 -12.90 -0.42
CA LEU A 100 0.26 -12.77 1.00
C LEU A 100 -0.63 -13.89 1.52
N ILE A 101 -1.66 -14.28 0.76
CA ILE A 101 -2.55 -15.39 1.11
C ILE A 101 -1.76 -16.70 1.21
N CYS A 102 -0.83 -16.96 0.27
CA CYS A 102 0.05 -18.11 0.35
C CYS A 102 0.91 -18.09 1.62
N ALA A 103 1.52 -16.95 1.96
CA ALA A 103 2.32 -16.82 3.17
C ALA A 103 1.49 -16.98 4.46
N LEU A 104 0.24 -16.50 4.49
CA LEU A 104 -0.69 -16.71 5.60
C LEU A 104 -1.04 -18.19 5.80
N ASN A 105 -1.27 -18.91 4.70
CA ASN A 105 -1.53 -20.35 4.75
C ASN A 105 -0.31 -21.12 5.26
N GLU A 106 0.90 -20.81 4.76
CA GLU A 106 2.17 -21.39 5.24
C GLU A 106 2.39 -21.15 6.74
N LEU A 107 2.04 -19.95 7.22
CA LEU A 107 2.10 -19.65 8.65
C LEU A 107 1.08 -20.45 9.45
N THR A 108 -0.16 -20.52 8.99
CA THR A 108 -1.23 -21.29 9.65
C THR A 108 -0.87 -22.77 9.76
N GLU A 109 -0.27 -23.35 8.72
CA GLU A 109 0.25 -24.72 8.74
C GLU A 109 1.40 -24.89 9.73
N ALA A 110 2.34 -23.94 9.76
CA ALA A 110 3.45 -23.97 10.72
C ALA A 110 2.95 -23.87 12.18
N LEU A 111 1.97 -23.00 12.45
CA LEU A 111 1.34 -22.87 13.77
C LEU A 111 0.64 -24.17 14.20
N LYS A 112 -0.10 -24.82 13.29
CA LYS A 112 -0.72 -26.14 13.56
C LYS A 112 0.33 -27.21 13.86
N SER A 113 1.46 -27.17 13.15
CA SER A 113 2.55 -28.12 13.37
C SER A 113 3.21 -27.96 14.75
N MET A 114 3.36 -26.73 15.27
CA MET A 114 3.89 -26.50 16.61
C MET A 114 3.03 -27.09 17.73
N ASN A 115 1.70 -27.13 17.53
CA ASN A 115 0.81 -27.73 18.52
C ASN A 115 0.90 -29.26 18.55
N THR A 116 1.28 -29.88 17.44
CA THR A 116 1.37 -31.36 17.30
C THR A 116 2.79 -31.90 17.53
N ASP A 117 3.82 -31.10 17.23
CA ASP A 117 5.22 -31.46 17.39
C ASP A 117 6.00 -30.28 18.00
N LYS A 118 6.51 -30.45 19.23
CA LYS A 118 7.35 -29.46 19.93
C LYS A 118 8.83 -29.53 19.51
N SER A 119 9.13 -30.04 18.32
CA SER A 119 10.49 -30.11 17.80
C SER A 119 11.04 -28.73 17.42
N SER A 120 12.36 -28.59 17.49
CA SER A 120 13.08 -27.38 17.04
C SER A 120 12.84 -27.04 15.57
N ASN A 121 12.39 -28.02 14.77
CA ASN A 121 12.04 -27.80 13.37
C ASN A 121 10.72 -27.05 13.21
N ALA A 122 9.74 -27.25 14.09
CA ALA A 122 8.45 -26.55 14.03
C ALA A 122 8.61 -25.06 14.34
N ASP A 123 9.40 -24.71 15.36
CA ASP A 123 9.75 -23.32 15.68
C ASP A 123 10.48 -22.61 14.52
N ARG A 124 11.46 -23.29 13.90
CA ARG A 124 12.17 -22.75 12.73
C ARG A 124 11.24 -22.49 11.56
N LYS A 125 10.31 -23.40 11.28
CA LYS A 125 9.30 -23.23 10.21
C LYS A 125 8.39 -22.04 10.51
N ALA A 126 7.92 -21.88 11.75
CA ALA A 126 7.08 -20.75 12.13
C ALA A 126 7.79 -19.41 11.92
N LYS A 127 9.06 -19.30 12.36
CA LYS A 127 9.88 -18.09 12.15
C LYS A 127 10.07 -17.77 10.66
N GLU A 128 10.35 -18.78 9.84
CA GLU A 128 10.50 -18.61 8.39
C GLU A 128 9.18 -18.16 7.73
N SER A 129 8.04 -18.76 8.10
CA SER A 129 6.73 -18.36 7.58
C SER A 129 6.37 -16.91 7.99
N ILE A 130 6.71 -16.48 9.21
CA ILE A 130 6.54 -15.08 9.64
C ILE A 130 7.40 -14.15 8.79
N ARG A 131 8.68 -14.49 8.55
CA ARG A 131 9.58 -13.71 7.69
C ARG A 131 8.98 -13.53 6.29
N ARG A 132 8.49 -14.61 5.68
CA ARG A 132 7.85 -14.57 4.35
C ARG A 132 6.58 -13.72 4.35
N LEU A 133 5.76 -13.84 5.39
CA LEU A 133 4.56 -13.03 5.55
C LEU A 133 4.91 -11.53 5.56
N VAL A 134 5.86 -11.12 6.40
CA VAL A 134 6.27 -9.71 6.49
C VAL A 134 6.88 -9.22 5.18
N LEU A 135 7.69 -10.04 4.51
CA LEU A 135 8.23 -9.70 3.19
C LEU A 135 7.10 -9.50 2.16
N ALA A 136 6.08 -10.36 2.16
CA ALA A 136 4.93 -10.23 1.27
C ALA A 136 4.13 -8.95 1.55
N VAL A 137 3.93 -8.59 2.82
CA VAL A 137 3.30 -7.31 3.22
C VAL A 137 4.12 -6.13 2.70
N ARG A 138 5.45 -6.14 2.88
CA ARG A 138 6.34 -5.05 2.46
C ARG A 138 6.37 -4.89 0.94
N LYS A 139 6.36 -6.02 0.20
CA LYS A 139 6.21 -6.06 -1.26
C LYS A 139 4.86 -5.47 -1.71
N ASP A 140 3.75 -5.83 -1.04
CA ASP A 140 2.42 -5.30 -1.37
C ASP A 140 2.25 -3.79 -1.08
N LEU A 141 2.89 -3.31 -0.01
CA LEU A 141 2.94 -1.88 0.32
C LEU A 141 3.91 -1.10 -0.58
N ASN A 142 4.67 -1.78 -1.44
CA ASN A 142 5.69 -1.19 -2.32
C ASN A 142 6.66 -0.28 -1.55
N ILE A 143 7.16 -0.77 -0.41
CA ILE A 143 8.11 -0.05 0.43
C ILE A 143 9.46 0.07 -0.29
N TYR A 144 10.00 1.28 -0.33
CA TYR A 144 11.31 1.57 -0.91
C TYR A 144 12.37 1.76 0.19
N PRO A 145 13.61 1.24 0.02
CA PRO A 145 14.10 0.41 -1.08
C PRO A 145 13.47 -0.99 -1.07
N ASN A 146 13.36 -1.61 -2.25
CA ASN A 146 12.83 -2.98 -2.37
C ASN A 146 13.68 -3.95 -1.56
N ASP A 147 13.04 -4.71 -0.66
CA ASP A 147 13.74 -5.71 0.13
C ASP A 147 14.15 -6.91 -0.74
N ASP A 148 15.37 -7.40 -0.53
CA ASP A 148 15.84 -8.66 -1.10
C ASP A 148 15.46 -9.82 -0.18
N GLU A 149 14.78 -10.81 -0.74
CA GLU A 149 14.33 -12.02 -0.07
C GLU A 149 15.48 -12.79 0.60
N SER A 150 16.67 -12.78 0.00
CA SER A 150 17.84 -13.49 0.50
C SER A 150 18.43 -12.84 1.77
N THR A 151 18.34 -11.52 1.89
CA THR A 151 18.95 -10.75 2.98
C THR A 151 17.98 -10.29 4.06
N PHE A 152 16.67 -10.26 3.76
CA PHE A 152 15.63 -9.75 4.65
C PHE A 152 15.52 -10.56 5.95
N LYS A 153 15.95 -10.04 7.09
CA LYS A 153 15.79 -10.72 8.40
C LYS A 153 14.70 -10.05 9.20
N TYR A 154 13.76 -10.85 9.70
CA TYR A 154 12.69 -10.38 10.57
C TYR A 154 12.43 -11.41 11.67
N GLU A 155 12.36 -10.92 12.91
CA GLU A 155 11.99 -11.71 14.08
C GLU A 155 10.98 -10.90 14.90
N LEU A 156 9.91 -11.56 15.34
CA LEU A 156 8.97 -10.97 16.28
C LEU A 156 9.64 -10.86 17.65
N LEU A 157 9.70 -9.64 18.19
CA LEU A 157 10.25 -9.42 19.52
C LEU A 157 9.20 -9.82 20.56
N SER A 158 9.54 -10.80 21.40
CA SER A 158 8.76 -11.08 22.61
C SER A 158 9.13 -10.07 23.69
N GLY A 159 8.13 -9.36 24.24
CA GLY A 159 8.31 -8.44 25.35
C GLY A 159 8.42 -9.18 26.67
N HIS A 160 9.46 -10.00 26.86
CA HIS A 160 9.70 -10.59 28.17
C HIS A 160 10.32 -9.51 29.07
N SER A 161 9.51 -8.95 29.97
CA SER A 161 10.01 -8.18 31.11
C SER A 161 10.91 -9.11 31.91
N THR A 162 12.23 -8.95 31.79
CA THR A 162 13.16 -9.48 32.77
C THR A 162 12.89 -8.75 34.07
N GLY A 163 11.93 -9.25 34.83
CA GLY A 163 11.69 -8.85 36.20
C GLY A 163 12.91 -9.23 37.02
N THR A 164 13.89 -8.33 37.06
CA THR A 164 14.95 -8.33 38.06
C THR A 164 14.26 -8.20 39.41
N LYS A 165 14.03 -9.34 40.08
CA LYS A 165 13.71 -9.36 41.51
C LYS A 165 14.90 -8.72 42.22
N ARG A 166 14.72 -7.50 42.71
CA ARG A 166 15.52 -6.92 43.79
C ARG A 166 14.79 -7.18 45.10
#